data_AF-A0A7K3KQU6-F1
#
_entry.id   AF-A0A7K3KQU6-F1
#
_cell.length_a   1.000
_cell.length_b   1.000
_cell.length_c   1.000
_cell.angle_alpha   90.00
_cell.angle_beta   90.00
_cell.angle_gamma   90.00
#
_symmetry.space_group_name_H-M   'P 1'
#
loop_
_entity.id
_entity.type
_entity.pdbx_description
1 polymer ?
#
loop_
_entity_poly.entity_id
_entity_poly.type
_entity_poly.pdbx_seq_one_letter_code
_entity_poly.pdbx_strand_id
1 'polypeptide(L)'
;RAISMDDTTGFIRLITENKEGAVIGAQIVGPGASDLISGLALAIENGLTSKDISLTIQPHPTLGEAIMDTAEIADGLPIHV
;
A
#
# COMPACT_ATOMS: atom_id res chain seq x y z
N ARG A 1 -3.53 -6.06 -11.55
CA ARG A 1 -4.37 -5.16 -12.40
C ARG A 1 -3.57 -4.28 -13.38
N ALA A 2 -2.40 -3.75 -13.00
CA ALA A 2 -1.58 -2.88 -13.85
C ALA A 2 -1.28 -3.47 -15.24
N ILE A 3 -0.84 -4.74 -15.31
CA ILE A 3 -0.54 -5.44 -16.57
C ILE A 3 -1.76 -5.48 -17.51
N SER A 4 -2.96 -5.77 -17.00
CA SER A 4 -4.17 -5.82 -17.81
C SER A 4 -4.62 -4.44 -18.34
N MET A 5 -4.08 -3.36 -17.77
CA MET A 5 -4.33 -1.98 -18.22
C MET A 5 -3.24 -1.46 -19.17
N ASP A 6 -2.21 -2.28 -19.45
CA ASP A 6 -1.00 -1.88 -20.19
C ASP A 6 -0.28 -0.66 -19.59
N ASP A 7 -0.48 -0.42 -18.29
CA ASP A 7 0.14 0.69 -17.54
C ASP A 7 0.76 0.14 -16.26
N THR A 8 2.04 -0.18 -16.36
CA THR A 8 2.83 -0.82 -15.29
C THR A 8 3.78 0.16 -14.61
N THR A 9 3.81 1.41 -15.05
CA THR A 9 4.77 2.39 -14.55
C THR A 9 4.21 3.06 -13.30
N GLY A 10 4.96 3.02 -12.21
CA GLY A 10 4.53 3.62 -10.96
C GLY A 10 5.15 2.94 -9.76
N PHE A 11 4.88 3.47 -8.58
CA PHE A 11 5.27 2.88 -7.32
C PHE A 11 4.40 3.40 -6.18
N ILE A 12 4.39 2.65 -5.09
CA ILE A 12 3.87 3.08 -3.79
C ILE A 12 5.05 3.08 -2.82
N ARG A 13 5.14 4.10 -1.98
CA ARG A 13 6.11 4.20 -0.90
C ARG A 13 5.37 4.44 0.41
N LEU A 14 5.57 3.54 1.36
CA LEU A 14 5.09 3.68 2.73
C LEU A 14 6.24 4.15 3.64
N ILE A 15 5.91 5.00 4.60
CA ILE A 15 6.83 5.48 5.63
C ILE A 15 6.24 5.04 6.98
N THR A 16 6.99 4.22 7.71
CA THR A 16 6.59 3.69 9.02
C THR A 16 7.51 4.20 10.12
N GLU A 17 6.96 4.29 11.33
CA GLU A 17 7.71 4.62 12.53
C GLU A 17 8.42 3.37 13.08
N ASN A 18 9.67 3.53 13.55
CA ASN A 18 10.53 2.39 13.89
C ASN A 18 10.13 1.64 15.17
N LYS A 19 9.33 2.23 16.07
CA LYS A 19 9.04 1.62 17.37
C LYS A 19 7.76 0.81 17.34
N GLU A 20 6.68 1.44 16.90
CA GLU A 20 5.34 0.87 16.95
C GLU A 20 4.87 0.38 15.57
N GLY A 21 5.61 0.72 14.51
CA GLY A 21 5.28 0.30 13.14
C GLY A 21 4.12 1.07 12.52
N ALA A 22 3.65 2.14 13.18
CA ALA A 22 2.58 2.99 12.68
C ALA A 22 2.97 3.63 11.34
N VAL A 23 2.03 3.70 10.40
CA VAL A 23 2.23 4.38 9.12
C VAL A 23 2.11 5.88 9.35
N ILE A 24 3.18 6.62 9.04
CA ILE A 24 3.27 8.07 9.23
C ILE A 24 3.25 8.84 7.91
N GLY A 25 3.30 8.13 6.77
CA GLY A 25 3.25 8.76 5.46
C GLY A 25 3.15 7.76 4.33
N ALA A 26 2.64 8.24 3.20
CA ALA A 26 2.51 7.47 1.98
C ALA A 26 2.72 8.35 0.74
N GLN A 27 3.22 7.75 -0.33
CA GLN A 27 3.31 8.37 -1.64
C GLN A 27 2.93 7.36 -2.72
N ILE A 28 2.18 7.80 -3.71
CA ILE A 28 1.73 6.96 -4.82
C ILE A 28 1.98 7.71 -6.12
N VAL A 29 2.58 7.02 -7.08
CA VAL A 29 2.73 7.47 -8.47
C VAL A 29 2.20 6.35 -9.36
N GLY A 30 1.27 6.68 -10.27
CA GLY A 30 0.67 5.72 -11.19
C GLY A 30 -0.83 5.96 -11.40
N PRO A 31 -1.50 5.11 -12.19
CA PRO A 31 -2.93 5.20 -12.43
C PRO A 31 -3.73 5.03 -11.12
N GLY A 32 -4.78 5.83 -10.94
CA GLY A 32 -5.65 5.74 -9.76
C GLY A 32 -5.02 6.21 -8.44
N ALA A 33 -3.89 6.92 -8.48
CA ALA A 33 -3.20 7.39 -7.28
C ALA A 33 -4.09 8.20 -6.31
N SER A 34 -4.96 9.06 -6.84
CA SER A 34 -5.92 9.87 -6.05
C SER A 34 -6.96 9.02 -5.31
N ASP A 35 -7.37 7.90 -5.89
CA ASP A 35 -8.33 7.00 -5.26
C ASP A 35 -7.63 6.13 -4.20
N LEU A 36 -6.46 5.59 -4.54
CA LEU A 36 -5.65 4.73 -3.67
C LEU A 36 -5.15 5.46 -2.41
N ILE A 37 -4.73 6.73 -2.55
CA ILE A 37 -4.20 7.49 -1.42
C ILE A 37 -5.24 7.73 -0.33
N SER A 38 -6.53 7.69 -0.66
CA SER A 38 -7.62 7.84 0.32
C SER A 38 -7.62 6.71 1.37
N GLY A 39 -7.29 5.48 0.96
CA GLY A 39 -7.17 4.35 1.90
C GLY A 39 -5.99 4.52 2.87
N LEU A 40 -4.86 5.03 2.37
CA LEU A 40 -3.68 5.29 3.20
C LEU A 40 -3.86 6.51 4.11
N ALA A 41 -4.58 7.54 3.67
CA ALA A 41 -4.95 8.66 4.52
C ALA A 41 -5.80 8.20 5.71
N LEU A 42 -6.78 7.32 5.47
CA LEU A 42 -7.57 6.72 6.55
C LEU A 42 -6.72 5.87 7.50
N ALA A 43 -5.79 5.07 6.95
CA ALA A 43 -4.89 4.25 7.77
C ALA A 43 -4.01 5.11 8.70
N ILE A 44 -3.45 6.20 8.19
CA ILE A 44 -2.64 7.14 8.97
C ILE A 44 -3.47 7.83 10.06
N GLU A 45 -4.68 8.30 9.73
CA GLU A 45 -5.58 8.95 10.70
C GLU A 45 -5.96 8.02 11.87
N ASN A 46 -6.08 6.72 11.61
CA ASN A 46 -6.39 5.72 12.62
C ASN A 46 -5.15 5.13 13.32
N GLY A 47 -3.94 5.62 12.97
CA GLY A 47 -2.69 5.11 13.55
C GLY A 47 -2.41 3.64 13.23
N LEU A 48 -2.87 3.15 12.08
CA LEU A 48 -2.68 1.75 11.68
C LEU A 48 -1.20 1.47 11.37
N THR A 49 -0.79 0.23 11.63
CA THR A 49 0.55 -0.27 11.34
C THR A 49 0.67 -0.82 9.91
N SER A 50 1.90 -1.02 9.40
CA SER A 50 2.10 -1.76 8.14
C SER A 50 1.44 -3.13 8.18
N LYS A 51 1.47 -3.80 9.35
CA LYS A 51 0.88 -5.11 9.54
C LYS A 51 -0.65 -5.12 9.46
N ASP A 52 -1.31 -4.07 9.94
CA ASP A 52 -2.77 -3.95 9.78
C ASP A 52 -3.15 -3.82 8.30
N ILE A 53 -2.32 -3.12 7.52
CA ILE A 53 -2.51 -2.96 6.08
C ILE A 53 -2.23 -4.27 5.33
N SER A 54 -1.13 -4.97 5.62
CA SER A 54 -0.78 -6.24 4.95
C SER A 54 -1.78 -7.35 5.25
N LEU A 55 -2.39 -7.37 6.44
CA LEU A 55 -3.42 -8.34 6.81
C LEU A 55 -4.84 -7.96 6.31
N THR A 56 -5.02 -6.78 5.75
CA THR A 56 -6.31 -6.36 5.20
C THR A 56 -6.56 -7.06 3.85
N ILE A 57 -7.66 -7.81 3.77
CA ILE A 57 -8.03 -8.53 2.54
C ILE A 57 -8.37 -7.54 1.45
N GLN A 58 -7.54 -7.54 0.40
CA GLN A 58 -7.73 -6.67 -0.75
C GLN A 58 -8.38 -7.42 -1.93
N PRO A 59 -9.30 -6.79 -2.68
CA PRO A 59 -9.91 -7.43 -3.83
C PRO A 59 -8.89 -7.71 -4.94
N HIS A 60 -8.94 -8.91 -5.51
CA HIS A 60 -8.13 -9.33 -6.65
C HIS A 60 -8.98 -9.45 -7.94
N PRO A 61 -8.52 -8.96 -9.12
CA PRO A 61 -7.34 -8.15 -9.37
C PRO A 61 -7.62 -6.63 -9.34
N THR A 62 -6.97 -5.88 -8.44
CA THR A 62 -7.10 -4.41 -8.33
C THR A 62 -5.75 -3.71 -8.24
N LEU A 63 -5.74 -2.38 -8.38
CA LEU A 63 -4.54 -1.56 -8.09
C LEU A 63 -4.32 -1.41 -6.58
N GLY A 64 -5.38 -1.62 -5.77
CA GLY A 64 -5.31 -1.58 -4.32
C GLY A 64 -4.43 -2.67 -3.74
N GLU A 65 -4.20 -3.78 -4.45
CA GLU A 65 -3.31 -4.86 -4.02
C GLU A 65 -1.87 -4.36 -3.84
N ALA A 66 -1.44 -3.37 -4.64
CA ALA A 66 -0.10 -2.79 -4.50
C ALA A 66 0.10 -2.10 -3.13
N ILE A 67 -0.98 -1.66 -2.46
CA ILE A 67 -0.90 -1.12 -1.09
C ILE A 67 -0.55 -2.24 -0.10
N MET A 68 -1.24 -3.37 -0.21
CA MET A 68 -0.99 -4.57 0.60
C MET A 68 0.42 -5.10 0.35
N ASP A 69 0.81 -5.27 -0.91
CA ASP A 69 2.16 -5.73 -1.28
C ASP A 69 3.24 -4.78 -0.73
N THR A 70 3.03 -3.45 -0.79
CA THR A 70 4.01 -2.48 -0.25
C THR A 70 4.12 -2.58 1.28
N ALA A 71 3.02 -2.89 1.97
CA ALA A 71 3.04 -3.12 3.41
C ALA A 71 3.76 -4.43 3.77
N GLU A 72 3.58 -5.48 2.99
CA GLU A 72 4.34 -6.74 3.15
C GLU A 72 5.85 -6.55 2.95
N ILE A 73 6.28 -5.66 2.04
CA ILE A 73 7.69 -5.28 1.91
C ILE A 73 8.20 -4.66 3.21
N ALA A 74 7.42 -3.77 3.84
CA ALA A 74 7.79 -3.15 5.11
C ALA A 74 7.86 -4.17 6.25
N ASP A 75 7.02 -5.21 6.21
CA ASP A 75 7.01 -6.32 7.17
C ASP A 75 8.10 -7.38 6.89
N GLY A 76 8.80 -7.29 5.75
CA GLY A 76 9.87 -8.20 5.34
C GLY A 76 9.40 -9.54 4.77
N LEU A 77 8.13 -9.66 4.37
CA LEU A 77 7.51 -10.89 3.87
C LEU A 77 6.75 -10.69 2.54
N PRO A 78 7.38 -10.12 1.48
CA PRO A 78 6.68 -9.84 0.22
C PRO A 78 6.29 -11.13 -0.52
N ILE A 79 5.11 -11.14 -1.14
CA ILE A 79 4.64 -12.27 -1.97
C ILE A 79 4.89 -12.02 -3.47
N HIS A 80 4.67 -10.80 -3.96
CA HIS A 80 4.59 -10.49 -5.40
C HIS A 80 5.75 -9.64 -5.96
N VAL A 81 6.82 -9.42 -5.17
CA VAL A 81 7.87 -8.43 -5.42
C VAL A 81 9.24 -9.09 -5.65
#